data_AF-A0A2S6INA7-F1
#
_entry.id   AF-A0A2S6INA7-F1
#
_cell.length_a   1.000
_cell.length_b   1.000
_cell.length_c   1.000
_cell.angle_alpha   90.00
_cell.angle_beta   90.00
_cell.angle_gamma   90.00
#
_symmetry.space_group_name_H-M   'P 1'
#
loop_
_entity.id
_entity.type
_entity.pdbx_description
1 polymer ?
#
loop_
_entity_poly.entity_id
_entity_poly.type
_entity_poly.pdbx_seq_one_letter_code
_entity_poly.pdbx_strand_id
1 'polypeptide(L)'
;MTNYRAWAFRLFLYLVIINIIATIIVINNDFTIINKLSNILNITSILAMFFLFTGIILTIIMVIKKEAKDYKYYVSVIGYPLLILFHLSSLL
;
A
#
# COMPACT_ATOMS: atom_id res chain seq x y z
N MET A 1 -17.76 17.93 1.79
CA MET A 1 -17.90 16.56 1.25
C MET A 1 -16.53 15.90 1.20
N THR A 2 -16.31 14.85 1.97
CA THR A 2 -15.04 14.09 1.98
C THR A 2 -14.96 13.25 0.71
N ASN A 3 -13.87 13.38 -0.07
CA ASN A 3 -13.67 12.64 -1.32
C ASN A 3 -12.91 11.34 -1.04
N TYR A 4 -13.64 10.25 -0.79
CA TYR A 4 -13.06 8.97 -0.36
C TYR A 4 -12.22 8.35 -1.46
N ARG A 5 -12.65 8.46 -2.73
CA ARG A 5 -11.89 8.08 -3.92
C ARG A 5 -10.52 8.72 -4.01
N ALA A 6 -10.44 10.03 -3.80
CA ALA A 6 -9.16 10.73 -3.87
C ALA A 6 -8.21 10.29 -2.75
N TRP A 7 -8.74 10.01 -1.56
CA TRP A 7 -7.94 9.50 -0.44
C TRP A 7 -7.49 8.05 -0.63
N ALA A 8 -8.38 7.17 -1.11
CA ALA A 8 -8.02 5.79 -1.46
C ALA A 8 -6.89 5.77 -2.50
N PHE A 9 -7.00 6.58 -3.55
CA PHE A 9 -5.97 6.68 -4.58
C PHE A 9 -4.65 7.24 -4.04
N ARG A 10 -4.67 8.27 -3.18
CA ARG A 10 -3.46 8.80 -2.56
C ARG A 10 -2.76 7.76 -1.67
N LEU A 11 -3.52 7.04 -0.83
CA LEU A 11 -2.97 5.98 -0.01
C LEU A 11 -2.39 4.84 -0.85
N PHE A 12 -3.01 4.52 -1.98
CA PHE A 12 -2.48 3.53 -2.92
C PHE A 12 -1.11 3.96 -3.45
N LEU A 13 -0.96 5.22 -3.88
CA LEU A 13 0.33 5.75 -4.31
C LEU A 13 1.37 5.74 -3.17
N TYR A 14 0.98 6.13 -1.95
CA TYR A 14 1.90 6.08 -0.80
C TYR A 14 2.36 4.65 -0.50
N LEU A 15 1.46 3.68 -0.62
CA LEU A 15 1.79 2.27 -0.44
C LEU A 15 2.78 1.79 -1.50
N VAL A 16 2.58 2.15 -2.78
CA VAL A 16 3.52 1.83 -3.85
C VAL A 16 4.89 2.44 -3.57
N ILE A 17 4.94 3.72 -3.17
CA ILE A 17 6.19 4.42 -2.85
C ILE A 17 6.91 3.75 -1.68
N ILE A 18 6.20 3.39 -0.60
CA ILE A 18 6.79 2.71 0.56
C ILE A 18 7.41 1.37 0.15
N ASN A 19 6.72 0.60 -0.70
CA ASN A 19 7.25 -0.68 -1.17
C ASN A 19 8.52 -0.48 -2.01
N ILE A 20 8.55 0.52 -2.90
CA ILE A 20 9.75 0.87 -3.68
C ILE A 20 10.91 1.26 -2.75
N ILE A 21 10.65 2.10 -1.75
CA ILE A 21 11.66 2.51 -0.76
C ILE A 21 12.19 1.28 -0.01
N ALA A 22 11.32 0.38 0.45
CA ALA A 22 11.73 -0.83 1.14
C ALA A 22 12.61 -1.72 0.25
N THR A 23 12.25 -1.89 -1.03
CA THR A 23 13.06 -2.66 -1.99
C THR A 23 14.44 -2.03 -2.21
N ILE A 24 14.52 -0.70 -2.36
CA ILE A 24 15.81 0.01 -2.50
C ILE A 24 16.69 -0.18 -1.26
N ILE A 25 16.09 -0.09 -0.06
CA ILE A 25 16.81 -0.33 1.20
C ILE A 25 17.37 -1.76 1.24
N VAL A 26 16.60 -2.76 0.82
CA VAL A 26 17.07 -4.15 0.79
C VAL A 26 18.19 -4.36 -0.24
N ILE A 27 18.07 -3.80 -1.44
CA ILE A 27 19.07 -3.96 -2.50
C ILE A 27 20.41 -3.29 -2.14
N ASN A 28 20.36 -2.11 -1.51
CA ASN A 28 21.55 -1.29 -1.28
C ASN A 28 22.30 -1.62 0.03
N ASN A 29 21.73 -2.44 0.91
CA ASN A 29 22.38 -2.76 2.19
C ASN A 29 22.83 -4.22 2.21
N ASP A 30 24.12 -4.43 2.49
CA ASP A 30 24.65 -5.78 2.73
C ASP A 30 23.97 -6.40 3.95
N PHE A 31 23.65 -7.69 3.83
CA PHE A 31 23.00 -8.51 4.86
C PHE A 31 23.79 -8.64 6.18
N THR A 32 24.93 -7.96 6.35
CA THR A 32 25.77 -8.01 7.55
C THR A 32 25.35 -6.98 8.61
N ILE A 33 24.55 -5.96 8.26
CA ILE A 33 24.04 -4.91 9.19
C ILE A 33 22.59 -5.24 9.62
N ILE A 34 22.34 -6.48 10.02
CA ILE A 34 21.00 -7.06 10.19
C ILE A 34 20.14 -6.28 11.19
N ASN A 35 20.70 -5.91 12.35
CA ASN A 35 19.89 -5.38 13.46
C ASN A 35 19.35 -3.96 13.23
N LYS A 36 20.08 -3.09 12.54
CA LYS A 36 19.61 -1.72 12.27
C LYS A 36 18.67 -1.69 11.06
N LEU A 37 18.95 -2.54 10.08
CA LEU A 37 18.12 -2.71 8.89
C LEU A 37 16.76 -3.31 9.25
N SER A 38 16.71 -4.29 10.16
CA SER A 38 15.46 -4.94 10.56
C SER A 38 14.45 -3.97 11.18
N ASN A 39 14.89 -3.03 12.02
CA ASN A 39 13.99 -2.05 12.63
C ASN A 39 13.36 -1.11 11.60
N ILE A 40 14.15 -0.63 10.62
CA ILE A 40 13.64 0.25 9.56
C ILE A 40 12.64 -0.52 8.69
N LEU A 41 12.99 -1.75 8.29
CA LEU A 41 12.12 -2.60 7.47
C LEU A 41 10.82 -2.98 8.20
N ASN A 42 10.88 -3.22 9.52
CA ASN A 42 9.71 -3.47 10.34
C ASN A 42 8.79 -2.25 10.40
N ILE A 43 9.33 -1.05 10.63
CA ILE A 43 8.54 0.19 10.65
C ILE A 43 7.89 0.42 9.27
N THR A 44 8.63 0.26 8.18
CA THR A 44 8.07 0.41 6.83
C THR A 44 6.98 -0.62 6.54
N SER A 45 7.14 -1.85 7.04
CA SER A 45 6.13 -2.91 6.88
C SER A 45 4.85 -2.59 7.64
N ILE A 46 4.95 -2.11 8.88
CA ILE A 46 3.79 -1.69 9.69
C ILE A 46 3.06 -0.53 9.00
N LEU A 47 3.79 0.48 8.50
CA LEU A 47 3.20 1.60 7.76
C LEU A 47 2.52 1.15 6.46
N ALA A 48 3.16 0.26 5.71
CA ALA A 48 2.58 -0.32 4.49
C ALA A 48 1.27 -1.05 4.79
N MET A 49 1.25 -1.89 5.84
CA MET A 49 0.07 -2.62 6.28
C MET A 49 -1.05 -1.67 6.69
N PHE A 50 -0.73 -0.59 7.43
CA PHE A 50 -1.70 0.44 7.80
C PHE A 50 -2.33 1.15 6.59
N PHE A 51 -1.54 1.52 5.59
CA PHE A 51 -2.04 2.12 4.35
C PHE A 51 -2.84 1.15 3.49
N LEU A 52 -2.48 -0.14 3.50
CA LEU A 52 -3.21 -1.18 2.79
C LEU A 52 -4.62 -1.35 3.38
N PHE A 53 -4.74 -1.56 4.71
CA PHE A 53 -6.05 -1.72 5.34
C PHE A 53 -6.92 -0.46 5.24
N THR A 54 -6.34 0.71 5.54
CA THR A 54 -7.07 1.98 5.45
C THR A 54 -7.52 2.24 4.02
N GLY A 55 -6.65 1.96 3.05
CA GLY A 55 -6.94 2.05 1.63
C GLY A 55 -8.10 1.17 1.17
N ILE A 56 -8.14 -0.08 1.62
CA ILE A 56 -9.23 -1.02 1.35
C ILE A 56 -10.54 -0.48 1.92
N ILE A 57 -10.55 -0.03 3.18
CA ILE A 57 -11.75 0.53 3.83
C ILE A 57 -12.28 1.72 3.03
N LEU A 58 -11.41 2.65 2.63
CA LEU A 58 -11.81 3.80 1.81
C LEU A 58 -12.34 3.38 0.44
N THR A 59 -11.73 2.35 -0.17
CA THR A 59 -12.19 1.80 -1.45
C THR A 59 -13.60 1.21 -1.31
N ILE A 60 -13.87 0.45 -0.25
CA ILE A 60 -15.21 -0.09 0.06
C ILE A 60 -16.23 1.05 0.25
N ILE A 61 -15.90 2.07 1.05
CA ILE A 61 -16.78 3.22 1.29
C ILE A 61 -17.10 3.95 -0.01
N MET A 62 -16.09 4.18 -0.86
CA MET A 62 -16.25 4.81 -2.16
C MET A 62 -17.20 4.03 -3.07
N VAL A 63 -17.11 2.69 -3.09
CA VAL A 63 -17.99 1.81 -3.86
C VAL A 63 -19.44 1.91 -3.34
N ILE A 64 -19.62 1.84 -2.02
CA ILE A 64 -20.95 1.95 -1.37
C ILE A 64 -21.59 3.31 -1.67
N LYS A 65 -20.80 4.40 -1.60
CA LYS A 65 -21.27 5.77 -1.87
C LYS A 65 -21.48 6.06 -3.37
N LYS A 66 -21.22 5.10 -4.26
CA LYS A 66 -21.35 5.23 -5.71
C LYS A 66 -20.62 6.47 -6.24
N GLU A 67 -19.43 6.75 -5.72
CA GLU A 67 -18.62 7.88 -6.20
C GLU A 67 -18.25 7.71 -7.67
N ALA A 68 -17.93 8.83 -8.35
CA ALA A 68 -17.67 8.84 -9.78
C ALA A 68 -16.50 7.92 -10.17
N LYS A 69 -16.74 7.09 -11.19
CA LYS A 69 -15.82 6.05 -11.68
C LYS A 69 -14.78 6.60 -12.65
N ASP A 70 -13.88 7.45 -12.16
CA ASP A 70 -12.72 7.92 -12.91
C ASP A 70 -11.53 6.95 -12.77
N TYR A 71 -10.37 7.32 -13.31
CA TYR A 71 -9.15 6.51 -13.19
C TYR A 71 -8.76 6.22 -11.73
N LYS A 72 -9.02 7.14 -10.78
CA LYS A 72 -8.69 6.95 -9.37
C LYS A 72 -9.53 5.84 -8.74
N TYR A 73 -10.80 5.75 -9.15
CA TYR A 73 -11.70 4.69 -8.75
C TYR A 73 -11.18 3.32 -9.22
N TYR A 74 -10.91 3.18 -10.52
CA TYR A 74 -10.48 1.89 -11.09
C TYR A 74 -9.13 1.44 -10.55
N VAL A 75 -8.17 2.36 -10.40
CA VAL A 75 -6.85 2.05 -9.82
C VAL A 75 -7.00 1.55 -8.39
N SER A 76 -7.86 2.18 -7.57
CA SER A 76 -8.04 1.74 -6.18
C SER A 76 -8.73 0.36 -6.11
N VAL A 77 -9.79 0.16 -6.90
CA VAL A 77 -10.57 -1.09 -6.90
C VAL A 77 -9.77 -2.28 -7.40
N ILE A 78 -8.89 -2.11 -8.40
CA ILE A 78 -8.08 -3.20 -8.96
C ILE A 78 -6.74 -3.30 -8.21
N GLY A 79 -6.12 -2.17 -7.90
CA GLY A 79 -4.78 -2.09 -7.34
C GLY A 79 -4.68 -2.65 -5.93
N TYR A 80 -5.63 -2.38 -5.03
CA TYR A 80 -5.59 -2.92 -3.68
C TYR A 80 -5.69 -4.46 -3.64
N PRO A 81 -6.66 -5.11 -4.33
CA PRO A 81 -6.68 -6.57 -4.44
C PRO A 81 -5.39 -7.14 -5.04
N LEU A 82 -4.82 -6.48 -6.06
CA LEU A 82 -3.58 -6.93 -6.69
C LEU A 82 -2.40 -6.88 -5.72
N LEU A 83 -2.28 -5.82 -4.90
CA LEU A 83 -1.27 -5.73 -3.85
C LEU A 83 -1.45 -6.80 -2.76
N ILE A 84 -2.69 -7.14 -2.40
CA ILE A 84 -2.98 -8.24 -1.47
C ILE A 84 -2.49 -9.57 -2.05
N LEU A 85 -2.78 -9.84 -3.33
CA LEU A 85 -2.33 -11.06 -4.01
C LEU A 85 -0.81 -11.17 -4.02
N PHE A 86 -0.10 -10.07 -4.32
CA PHE A 86 1.36 -10.06 -4.24
C PHE A 86 1.87 -10.38 -2.84
N HIS A 87 1.28 -9.79 -1.81
CA HIS A 87 1.68 -10.05 -0.43
C HIS A 87 1.46 -11.53 -0.04
N LEU A 88 0.29 -12.09 -0.38
CA LEU A 88 0.01 -13.50 -0.16
C LEU A 88 0.95 -14.43 -0.93
N SER A 89 1.28 -14.09 -2.18
CA SER A 89 2.23 -14.89 -2.98
C SER A 89 3.65 -14.88 -2.42
N SER A 90 4.05 -13.82 -1.70
CA SER A 90 5.38 -13.74 -1.08
C SER A 90 5.52 -14.54 0.22
N LEU A 91 4.38 -14.95 0.81
CA LEU A 91 4.31 -15.75 2.04
C LEU A 91 4.33 -17.27 1.77
N LEU A 92 4.12 -17.68 0.51
CA LEU A 92 3.96 -19.06 0.06
C LEU A 92 5.27 -19.57 -0.56
#